data_AF-A0A2E5WHR1-F1
#
_entry.id   AF-A0A2E5WHR1-F1
#
_cell.length_a   1.000
_cell.length_b   1.000
_cell.length_c   1.000
_cell.angle_alpha   90.00
_cell.angle_beta   90.00
_cell.angle_gamma   90.00
#
_symmetry.space_group_name_H-M   'P 1'
#
loop_
_entity.id
_entity.type
_entity.pdbx_description
1 polymer ?
#
loop_
_entity_poly.entity_id
_entity_poly.type
_entity_poly.pdbx_seq_one_letter_code
_entity_poly.pdbx_strand_id
1 'polypeptide(L)' 'MTSERDQLSDRLSHVSDEEARRWGIAGFVGQSTTIKKILSSIGRLQGTTTSVFITGESGTSKELVARAVGRVDV' A
#
# COMPACT_ATOMS: atom_id res chain seq x y z
N MET A 1 -22.82 -24.46 6.34
CA MET A 1 -21.80 -24.88 5.38
C MET A 1 -20.96 -23.71 4.81
N THR A 2 -21.32 -22.44 5.03
CA THR A 2 -20.54 -21.27 4.59
C THR A 2 -19.36 -20.93 5.51
N SER A 3 -19.48 -21.22 6.82
CA SER A 3 -18.52 -20.76 7.83
C SER A 3 -17.08 -21.26 7.65
N GLU A 4 -16.86 -22.47 7.11
CA GLU A 4 -15.50 -22.97 6.85
C GLU A 4 -14.81 -22.25 5.68
N ARG A 5 -15.57 -21.88 4.64
CA ARG A 5 -15.02 -21.11 3.52
C ARG A 5 -14.72 -19.68 3.94
N ASP A 6 -15.61 -19.08 4.73
CA ASP A 6 -15.45 -17.72 5.23
C ASP A 6 -14.22 -17.64 6.15
N GLN A 7 -14.05 -18.59 7.07
CA GLN A 7 -12.86 -18.65 7.94
C GLN A 7 -11.57 -18.87 7.15
N LEU A 8 -11.61 -19.65 6.07
CA LEU A 8 -10.43 -19.86 5.24
C LEU A 8 -10.07 -18.60 4.44
N SER A 9 -11.09 -17.91 3.91
CA SER A 9 -10.92 -16.65 3.21
C SER A 9 -10.33 -15.57 4.12
N ASP A 10 -10.83 -15.46 5.36
CA ASP A 10 -10.30 -14.53 6.36
C ASP A 10 -8.86 -14.84 6.73
N ARG A 11 -8.48 -16.12 6.80
CA ARG A 11 -7.10 -16.49 7.09
C ARG A 11 -6.15 -16.14 5.95
N LEU A 12 -6.60 -16.33 4.71
CA LEU A 12 -5.85 -15.97 3.50
C LEU A 12 -5.70 -14.46 3.35
N SER A 13 -6.75 -13.68 3.65
CA SER A 13 -6.67 -12.21 3.58
C SER A 13 -5.65 -11.67 4.58
N HIS A 14 -5.66 -12.16 5.83
CA HIS A 14 -4.70 -11.72 6.85
C HIS A 14 -3.25 -12.01 6.46
N VAL A 15 -2.95 -13.22 5.96
CA VAL A 15 -1.60 -13.57 5.50
C VAL A 15 -1.19 -12.70 4.32
N SER A 16 -2.11 -12.47 3.38
CA SER A 16 -1.85 -11.62 2.21
C SER A 16 -1.62 -10.16 2.59
N ASP A 17 -2.34 -9.64 3.58
CA ASP A 17 -2.19 -8.27 4.07
C ASP A 17 -0.85 -8.05 4.77
N GLU A 18 -0.39 -9.05 5.53
CA GLU A 18 0.90 -9.02 6.21
C GLU A 18 2.06 -9.04 5.19
N GLU A 19 1.96 -9.86 4.14
CA GLU A 19 2.92 -9.87 3.03
C GLU A 19 2.91 -8.55 2.26
N ALA A 20 1.73 -8.02 1.94
CA ALA A 20 1.58 -6.77 1.21
C ALA A 20 2.09 -5.56 2.00
N ARG A 21 2.03 -5.59 3.35
CA ARG A 21 2.68 -4.58 4.21
C ARG A 21 4.20 -4.60 4.10
N ARG A 22 4.79 -5.74 3.76
CA ARG A 22 6.25 -5.92 3.66
C ARG A 22 6.83 -5.38 2.35
N TRP A 23 6.01 -5.25 1.30
CA TRP A 23 6.49 -4.89 -0.04
C TRP A 23 6.84 -3.40 -0.23
N GLY A 24 6.34 -2.48 0.60
CA GLY A 24 6.72 -1.06 0.56
C GLY A 24 6.80 -0.48 -0.87
N ILE A 25 7.93 0.18 -1.20
CA ILE A 25 8.20 0.69 -2.56
C ILE A 25 8.36 -0.44 -3.60
N ALA A 26 8.86 -1.61 -3.20
CA ALA A 26 9.06 -2.75 -4.12
C ALA A 26 7.76 -3.35 -4.65
N GLY A 27 6.61 -3.05 -4.02
CA GLY A 27 5.29 -3.45 -4.50
C GLY A 27 4.77 -2.67 -5.71
N PHE A 28 5.44 -1.57 -6.12
CA PHE A 28 5.03 -0.79 -7.28
C PHE A 28 5.45 -1.45 -8.59
N VAL A 29 4.48 -1.64 -9.50
CA VAL A 29 4.73 -2.12 -10.86
C VAL A 29 4.41 -1.01 -11.85
N GLY A 30 5.39 -0.63 -12.67
CA GLY A 30 5.21 0.32 -13.76
C GLY A 30 6.42 1.23 -14.01
N GLN A 31 6.55 1.71 -15.25
CA GLN A 31 7.70 2.50 -15.71
C GLN A 31 7.33 3.92 -16.18
N SER A 32 6.06 4.32 -15.98
CA SER A 32 5.57 5.63 -16.40
C SER A 32 6.27 6.77 -15.64
N THR A 33 6.35 7.93 -16.28
CA THR A 33 6.92 9.14 -15.68
C THR A 33 6.17 9.55 -14.42
N THR A 34 4.85 9.35 -14.38
CA THR A 34 4.00 9.60 -13.21
C THR A 34 4.40 8.71 -12.03
N ILE A 35 4.56 7.39 -12.24
CA ILE A 35 4.98 6.46 -11.16
C ILE A 35 6.36 6.84 -10.64
N LYS A 36 7.31 7.17 -11.53
CA LYS A 36 8.67 7.59 -11.13
C LYS A 36 8.64 8.85 -10.25
N LYS A 37 7.77 9.83 -10.56
CA LYS A 37 7.58 11.03 -9.72
C LYS A 37 7.02 10.69 -8.35
N ILE A 38 6.01 9.81 -8.29
CA ILE A 38 5.40 9.37 -7.02
C ILE A 38 6.47 8.69 -6.15
N LEU A 39 7.23 7.74 -6.70
CA LEU A 39 8.29 7.05 -5.97
C LEU A 39 9.39 8.00 -5.48
N SER A 40 9.76 9.00 -6.28
CA SER A 40 10.71 10.02 -5.86
C SER A 40 10.19 10.85 -4.68
N SER A 41 8.92 11.24 -4.70
CA SER A 41 8.28 11.98 -3.60
C SER A 41 8.20 11.13 -2.33
N ILE A 42 7.82 9.85 -2.45
CA ILE A 42 7.82 8.91 -1.32
C ILE A 42 9.22 8.79 -0.72
N GLY A 43 10.25 8.64 -1.56
CA GLY A 43 11.65 8.57 -1.11
C GLY A 43 12.12 9.78 -0.32
N ARG A 44 11.61 10.99 -0.64
CA ARG A 44 11.91 12.21 0.12
C ARG A 44 11.21 12.28 1.47
N LEU A 45 10.09 11.59 1.62
CA LEU A 45 9.30 11.56 2.85
C LEU A 45 9.80 10.49 3.84
N GLN A 46 10.61 9.53 3.37
CA GLN A 46 11.20 8.49 4.22
C GLN A 46 12.01 9.10 5.37
N GLY A 47 11.73 8.64 6.60
CA GLY A 47 12.41 9.12 7.80
C GLY A 47 11.95 10.50 8.30
N THR A 48 10.95 11.11 7.65
CA THR A 48 10.31 12.35 8.13
C THR A 48 9.05 12.03 8.94
N THR A 49 8.70 12.89 9.90
CA THR A 49 7.47 12.77 10.70
C THR A 49 6.33 13.64 10.15
N THR A 50 6.37 13.98 8.86
CA THR A 50 5.42 14.89 8.23
C THR A 50 4.09 14.18 7.94
N SER A 51 2.96 14.80 8.29
CA SER A 51 1.63 14.30 7.91
C SER A 51 1.42 14.44 6.39
N VAL A 52 0.91 13.38 5.76
CA VAL A 52 0.66 13.31 4.31
C VAL A 52 -0.80 13.02 4.06
N PHE A 53 -1.40 13.71 3.09
CA PHE A 53 -2.77 13.45 2.62
C PHE A 53 -2.73 12.91 1.20
N ILE A 54 -3.31 11.72 0.97
CA ILE A 54 -3.27 11.02 -0.31
C ILE A 54 -4.66 11.07 -0.95
N THR A 55 -4.75 11.63 -2.15
CA THR A 55 -6.02 11.81 -2.89
C THR A 55 -6.02 11.06 -4.22
N GLY A 56 -7.21 10.91 -4.80
CA GLY A 56 -7.42 10.29 -6.10
C GLY A 56 -8.68 9.43 -6.16
N GLU A 57 -9.00 8.93 -7.35
CA GLU A 57 -10.18 8.11 -7.61
C GLU A 57 -10.07 6.69 -7.01
N SER A 58 -11.20 5.99 -6.88
CA SER A 58 -11.19 4.59 -6.43
C SER A 58 -10.40 3.72 -7.39
N GLY A 59 -9.66 2.72 -6.87
CA GLY A 59 -8.85 1.82 -7.70
C GLY A 59 -7.50 2.36 -8.18
N THR A 60 -7.13 3.60 -7.84
CA THR A 60 -5.85 4.21 -8.27
C THR A 60 -4.64 3.83 -7.39
N SER A 61 -4.74 2.75 -6.62
CA SER A 61 -3.65 2.22 -5.77
C SER A 61 -3.10 3.20 -4.72
N LYS A 62 -3.94 4.14 -4.22
CA LYS A 62 -3.58 5.07 -3.14
C LYS A 62 -3.09 4.38 -1.87
N GLU A 63 -3.59 3.19 -1.60
CA GLU A 63 -3.19 2.43 -0.42
C GLU A 63 -1.77 1.86 -0.54
N LEU A 64 -1.34 1.53 -1.76
CA LEU A 64 0.02 1.11 -2.05
C LEU A 64 1.01 2.28 -1.82
N VAL A 65 0.59 3.51 -2.15
CA VAL A 65 1.31 4.75 -1.81
C VAL A 65 1.39 4.95 -0.29
N ALA A 66 0.28 4.80 0.42
CA ALA A 66 0.24 4.92 1.87
C ALA A 66 1.22 3.95 2.55
N ARG A 67 1.19 2.67 2.17
CA ARG A 67 2.08 1.63 2.70
C ARG A 67 3.55 1.93 2.43
N ALA A 68 3.87 2.48 1.26
CA ALA A 68 5.24 2.84 0.92
C ALA A 68 5.77 4.06 1.69
N VAL A 69 4.92 4.97 2.16
CA VAL A 69 5.34 6.07 3.07
C VAL A 69 5.69 5.53 4.47
N GLY A 70 5.15 4.36 4.85
CA GLY A 70 5.61 3.57 6.00
C GLY A 70 4.85 3.81 7.31
N ARG A 71 4.30 5.00 7.53
CA ARG A 71 3.40 5.27 8.66
C ARG A 71 2.17 6.01 8.15
N VAL A 72 1.11 5.26 7.91
CA VAL A 72 -0.20 5.82 7.63
C VAL A 72 -1.18 5.16 8.58
N ASP A 73 -1.68 5.94 9.53
CA ASP A 73 -2.92 5.64 10.22
C ASP A 73 -4.05 5.95 9.22
N VAL A 74 -4.62 4.92 8.60
CA VAL A 74 -5.82 5.00 7.74
C VAL A 74 -7.06 4.90 8.60
#